data_AF-A0A1Y3AQ14-F1
#
_entry.id   AF-A0A1Y3AQ14-F1
#
_cell.length_a   1.000
_cell.length_b   1.000
_cell.length_c   1.000
_cell.angle_alpha   90.00
_cell.angle_beta   90.00
_cell.angle_gamma   90.00
#
_symmetry.space_group_name_H-M   'P 1'
#
loop_
_entity.id
_entity.type
_entity.pdbx_description
1 polymer ?
#
loop_
_entity_poly.entity_id
_entity_poly.type
_entity_poly.pdbx_seq_one_letter_code
_entity_poly.pdbx_strand_id
1 'polypeptide(L)'
;MNNNKELSFSNELRHLPATIIHQLIGLLDIKDNWKSLATIIPNPDHPERLLFRTTDIAILDEQRKRPGGSAANAMIQHWSTYGRRRHTIGDAVHFLEQSGLIRAAELIRNS
;
A
#
# COMPACT_ATOMS: atom_id res chain seq x y z
N MET A 1 13.24 26.77 7.32
CA MET A 1 14.09 25.61 7.65
C MET A 1 13.41 24.38 7.07
N ASN A 2 13.89 23.88 5.93
CA ASN A 2 13.41 22.61 5.39
C ASN A 2 14.11 21.48 6.16
N ASN A 3 13.43 20.97 7.18
CA ASN A 3 13.83 19.71 7.80
C ASN A 3 13.53 18.60 6.79
N ASN A 4 14.48 18.30 5.90
CA ASN A 4 14.50 17.03 5.18
C ASN A 4 14.72 15.94 6.22
N LYS A 5 13.63 15.52 6.88
CA LYS A 5 13.64 14.35 7.73
C LYS A 5 13.74 13.16 6.79
N GLU A 6 14.93 12.57 6.74
CA GLU A 6 15.18 11.35 5.97
C GLU A 6 14.19 10.28 6.42
N LEU A 7 13.43 9.73 5.47
CA LEU A 7 12.46 8.68 5.74
C LEU A 7 13.22 7.39 6.06
N SER A 8 12.85 6.77 7.17
CA SER A 8 13.37 5.48 7.60
C SER A 8 12.34 4.39 7.32
N PHE A 9 12.81 3.16 7.07
CA PHE A 9 11.92 1.99 6.96
C PHE A 9 11.05 1.74 8.20
N SER A 10 11.43 2.28 9.36
CA SER A 10 10.63 2.22 10.59
C SER A 10 9.47 3.22 10.64
N ASN A 11 9.41 4.20 9.72
CA ASN A 11 8.30 5.14 9.68
C ASN A 11 7.02 4.46 9.17
N GLU A 12 5.87 4.93 9.65
CA GLU A 12 4.56 4.44 9.20
C GLU A 12 4.35 4.76 7.71
N LEU A 13 3.68 3.84 7.00
CA LEU A 13 3.43 3.96 5.55
C LEU A 13 2.73 5.27 5.16
N ARG A 14 1.84 5.80 6.00
CA ARG A 14 1.16 7.09 5.77
C ARG A 14 2.08 8.32 5.73
N HIS A 15 3.35 8.16 6.11
CA HIS A 15 4.35 9.23 6.04
C HIS A 15 5.13 9.25 4.74
N LEU A 16 4.88 8.30 3.81
CA LEU A 16 5.46 8.39 2.47
C LEU A 16 5.06 9.69 1.78
N PRO A 17 5.96 10.30 0.99
CA PRO A 17 5.65 11.52 0.26
C PRO A 17 4.50 11.28 -0.72
N ALA A 18 3.62 12.27 -0.85
CA ALA A 18 2.44 12.16 -1.72
C ALA A 18 2.80 11.84 -3.18
N THR A 19 3.95 12.33 -3.66
CA THR A 19 4.49 12.03 -4.99
C THR A 19 4.81 10.54 -5.17
N ILE A 20 5.39 9.91 -4.15
CA ILE A 20 5.73 8.48 -4.14
C ILE A 20 4.46 7.63 -4.06
N ILE A 21 3.51 8.02 -3.21
CA ILE A 21 2.19 7.37 -3.14
C ILE A 21 1.48 7.41 -4.50
N HIS A 22 1.49 8.56 -5.17
CA HIS A 22 0.87 8.69 -6.50
C HIS A 22 1.53 7.75 -7.53
N GLN A 23 2.87 7.69 -7.56
CA GLN A 23 3.60 6.78 -8.45
C GLN A 23 3.34 5.30 -8.11
N LEU A 24 3.28 4.97 -6.82
CA LEU A 24 2.99 3.63 -6.32
C LEU A 24 1.59 3.18 -6.75
N ILE A 25 0.57 4.04 -6.60
CA ILE A 25 -0.80 3.77 -7.06
C ILE A 25 -0.81 3.45 -8.55
N GLY A 26 -0.09 4.24 -9.37
CA GLY A 26 0.03 3.99 -10.81
C GLY A 26 0.61 2.62 -11.14
N LEU A 27 1.63 2.17 -10.41
CA LEU A 27 2.22 0.83 -10.58
C LEU A 27 1.28 -0.30 -10.15
N LEU A 28 0.47 -0.06 -9.12
CA LEU A 28 -0.48 -1.03 -8.56
C LEU A 28 -1.77 -1.16 -9.38
N ASP A 29 -2.19 -0.10 -10.06
CA ASP A 29 -3.36 -0.16 -10.96
C ASP A 29 -3.05 -0.92 -12.26
N ILE A 30 -1.78 -1.06 -12.65
CA ILE A 30 -1.40 -1.87 -13.82
C ILE A 30 -1.81 -3.33 -13.59
N LYS A 31 -2.63 -3.87 -14.51
CA LYS A 31 -3.05 -5.29 -14.53
C LYS A 31 -3.59 -5.78 -13.17
N ASP A 32 -4.26 -4.92 -12.41
CA ASP A 32 -4.79 -5.24 -11.08
C ASP A 32 -3.72 -5.76 -10.09
N ASN A 33 -2.46 -5.33 -10.20
CA ASN A 33 -1.36 -5.71 -9.29
C ASN A 33 -1.70 -5.47 -7.81
N TRP A 34 -2.52 -4.45 -7.51
CA TRP A 34 -3.04 -4.20 -6.17
C TRP A 34 -3.76 -5.41 -5.56
N LYS A 35 -4.43 -6.27 -6.35
CA LYS A 35 -5.10 -7.48 -5.84
C LYS A 35 -4.09 -8.49 -5.32
N SER A 36 -3.01 -8.73 -6.06
CA SER A 36 -1.93 -9.63 -5.65
C SER A 36 -1.29 -9.19 -4.33
N LEU A 37 -1.14 -7.88 -4.15
CA LEU A 37 -0.67 -7.32 -2.88
C LEU A 37 -1.72 -7.46 -1.77
N ALA A 38 -2.98 -7.12 -2.04
CA ALA A 38 -4.06 -7.17 -1.05
C ALA A 38 -4.24 -8.57 -0.44
N THR A 39 -3.99 -9.63 -1.22
CA THR A 39 -4.16 -11.02 -0.76
C THR A 39 -3.11 -11.50 0.24
N ILE A 40 -2.03 -10.75 0.47
CA ILE A 40 -0.92 -11.19 1.33
C ILE A 40 -0.66 -10.29 2.53
N ILE A 41 -1.25 -9.08 2.58
CA ILE A 41 -1.00 -8.15 3.69
C ILE A 41 -1.70 -8.69 4.95
N PRO A 42 -0.96 -8.97 6.04
CA PRO A 42 -1.56 -9.36 7.31
C PRO A 42 -2.25 -8.17 7.98
N ASN A 43 -3.23 -8.42 8.83
CA ASN A 43 -3.80 -7.40 9.69
C ASN A 43 -2.77 -7.08 10.79
N PRO A 44 -2.36 -5.81 10.97
CA PRO A 44 -1.23 -5.52 11.84
C PRO A 44 -1.58 -5.57 13.33
N ASP A 45 -2.88 -5.51 13.68
CA ASP A 45 -3.36 -5.74 15.04
C ASP A 45 -3.65 -7.23 15.30
N HIS A 46 -3.90 -8.02 14.23
CA HIS A 46 -4.22 -9.44 14.27
C HIS A 46 -3.48 -10.22 13.16
N PRO A 47 -2.15 -10.46 13.30
CA PRO A 47 -1.31 -10.98 12.23
C PRO A 47 -1.69 -12.36 11.68
N GLU A 48 -2.55 -13.10 12.40
CA GLU A 48 -3.11 -14.37 11.95
C GLU A 48 -4.19 -14.22 10.86
N ARG A 49 -4.61 -12.99 10.55
CA ARG A 49 -5.65 -12.66 9.58
C ARG A 49 -5.08 -11.79 8.48
N LEU A 50 -5.70 -11.83 7.31
CA LEU A 50 -5.43 -10.86 6.25
C LEU A 50 -6.10 -9.52 6.57
N LEU A 51 -5.44 -8.43 6.18
CA LEU A 51 -6.02 -7.09 6.24
C LEU A 51 -7.23 -6.97 5.31
N PHE A 52 -7.13 -7.54 4.11
CA PHE A 52 -8.18 -7.55 3.12
C PHE A 52 -8.72 -8.96 2.91
N ARG A 53 -9.98 -9.20 3.27
CA ARG A 53 -10.67 -10.45 2.92
C ARG A 53 -11.17 -10.37 1.48
N THR A 54 -11.56 -11.50 0.92
CA THR A 54 -12.13 -11.58 -0.44
C THR A 54 -13.28 -10.60 -0.65
N THR A 55 -14.15 -10.41 0.35
CA THR A 55 -15.24 -9.42 0.29
C THR A 55 -14.73 -7.99 0.24
N ASP A 56 -13.67 -7.68 0.98
CA ASP A 56 -13.07 -6.34 1.02
C ASP A 56 -12.39 -6.03 -0.33
N ILE A 57 -11.71 -7.01 -0.93
CA ILE A 57 -11.13 -6.90 -2.28
C ILE A 57 -12.23 -6.65 -3.32
N ALA A 58 -13.35 -7.37 -3.27
CA ALA A 58 -14.46 -7.12 -4.19
C ALA A 58 -15.01 -5.69 -4.06
N ILE A 59 -15.17 -5.18 -2.83
CA ILE A 59 -15.63 -3.80 -2.58
C ILE A 59 -14.62 -2.75 -3.08
N LEU A 60 -13.32 -3.01 -2.93
CA LEU A 60 -12.27 -2.14 -3.48
C LEU A 60 -12.32 -2.12 -5.00
N ASP A 61 -12.54 -3.28 -5.63
CA ASP A 61 -12.62 -3.42 -7.09
C ASP A 61 -13.78 -2.61 -7.69
N GLU A 62 -14.85 -2.40 -6.92
CA GLU A 62 -15.99 -1.55 -7.31
C GLU A 62 -15.63 -0.05 -7.40
N GLN A 63 -14.52 0.40 -6.80
CA GLN A 63 -14.10 1.80 -6.87
C GLN A 63 -13.84 2.27 -8.30
N ARG A 64 -13.39 1.38 -9.20
CA ARG A 64 -13.16 1.70 -10.62
C ARG A 64 -14.43 2.14 -11.38
N LYS A 65 -15.62 1.83 -10.84
CA LYS A 65 -16.90 2.23 -11.44
C LYS A 65 -17.20 3.71 -11.20
N ARG A 66 -16.48 4.36 -10.27
CA ARG A 66 -16.64 5.79 -9.98
C ARG A 66 -15.79 6.61 -10.95
N PRO A 67 -16.26 7.77 -11.42
CA PRO A 67 -15.43 8.69 -12.21
C PRO A 67 -14.14 9.04 -11.45
N GLY A 68 -12.97 8.76 -12.05
CA GLY A 68 -11.67 8.98 -11.41
C GLY A 68 -11.34 8.02 -10.26
N GLY A 69 -12.10 6.93 -10.10
CA GLY A 69 -11.87 5.95 -9.05
C GLY A 69 -10.69 5.01 -9.34
N SER A 70 -9.91 4.70 -8.31
CA SER A 70 -8.79 3.75 -8.36
C SER A 70 -8.90 2.80 -7.17
N ALA A 71 -8.91 1.50 -7.47
CA ALA A 71 -8.95 0.46 -6.44
C ALA A 71 -7.63 0.41 -5.68
N ALA A 72 -6.49 0.59 -6.37
CA ALA A 72 -5.19 0.70 -5.71
C ALA A 72 -5.12 1.90 -4.75
N ASN A 73 -5.63 3.06 -5.16
CA ASN A 73 -5.69 4.23 -4.27
C ASN A 73 -6.53 3.93 -3.02
N ALA A 74 -7.74 3.39 -3.19
CA ALA A 74 -8.60 3.05 -2.06
C ALA A 74 -7.94 2.02 -1.11
N MET A 75 -7.26 1.02 -1.66
CA MET A 75 -6.49 0.04 -0.89
C MET A 75 -5.36 0.71 -0.11
N ILE A 76 -4.56 1.58 -0.73
CA ILE A 76 -3.43 2.28 -0.10
C ILE A 76 -3.91 3.22 1.02
N GLN A 77 -5.00 3.95 0.80
CA GLN A 77 -5.59 4.83 1.83
C GLN A 77 -6.02 4.03 3.06
N HIS A 78 -6.67 2.88 2.85
CA HIS A 78 -7.04 1.99 3.93
C HIS A 78 -5.79 1.44 4.63
N TRP A 79 -4.90 0.80 3.88
CA TRP A 79 -3.73 0.12 4.41
C TRP A 79 -2.79 1.04 5.21
N SER A 80 -2.53 2.25 4.70
CA SER A 80 -1.62 3.20 5.34
C SER A 80 -2.14 3.78 6.66
N THR A 81 -3.46 3.76 6.88
CA THR A 81 -4.09 4.35 8.06
C THR A 81 -4.68 3.34 9.03
N TYR A 82 -4.85 2.09 8.60
CA TYR A 82 -5.50 1.03 9.37
C TYR A 82 -4.67 0.55 10.57
N GLY A 83 -5.38 0.25 11.65
CA GLY A 83 -4.86 -0.41 12.84
C GLY A 83 -4.24 0.53 13.86
N ARG A 84 -4.05 0.00 15.07
CA ARG A 84 -3.28 0.67 16.14
C ARG A 84 -1.78 0.51 15.90
N ARG A 85 -1.37 -0.70 15.52
CA ARG A 85 -0.02 -0.98 15.01
C ARG A 85 -0.10 -0.76 13.50
N ARG A 86 0.35 0.39 13.00
CA ARG A 86 0.32 0.64 11.55
C ARG A 86 1.48 -0.05 10.88
N HIS A 87 1.28 -0.47 9.64
CA HIS A 87 2.40 -0.94 8.82
C HIS A 87 3.40 0.18 8.56
N THR A 88 4.66 -0.21 8.57
CA THR A 88 5.80 0.64 8.27
C THR A 88 6.10 0.64 6.77
N ILE A 89 6.98 1.54 6.35
CA ILE A 89 7.54 1.55 4.99
C ILE A 89 8.29 0.23 4.72
N GLY A 90 9.03 -0.30 5.71
CA GLY A 90 9.70 -1.59 5.60
C GLY A 90 8.73 -2.75 5.34
N ASP A 91 7.60 -2.78 6.04
CA ASP A 91 6.55 -3.78 5.83
C ASP A 91 5.98 -3.68 4.40
N ALA A 92 5.74 -2.45 3.93
CA ALA A 92 5.23 -2.24 2.58
C ALA A 92 6.19 -2.73 1.50
N VAL A 93 7.49 -2.42 1.63
CA VAL A 93 8.54 -2.94 0.76
C VAL A 93 8.54 -4.47 0.78
N HIS A 94 8.50 -5.07 1.97
CA HIS A 94 8.51 -6.53 2.11
C HIS A 94 7.33 -7.19 1.37
N PHE A 95 6.10 -6.71 1.56
CA PHE A 95 4.93 -7.30 0.89
C PHE A 95 4.93 -7.04 -0.62
N LEU A 96 5.43 -5.89 -1.07
CA LEU A 96 5.61 -5.63 -2.51
C LEU A 96 6.59 -6.64 -3.14
N GLU A 97 7.68 -6.97 -2.46
CA GLU A 97 8.61 -8.00 -2.93
C GLU A 97 8.00 -9.40 -2.93
N GLN A 98 7.29 -9.77 -1.85
CA GLN A 98 6.61 -11.07 -1.76
C GLN A 98 5.53 -11.26 -2.83
N SER A 99 4.92 -10.18 -3.30
CA SER A 99 3.94 -10.19 -4.41
C SER A 99 4.58 -10.06 -5.81
N GLY A 100 5.92 -10.02 -5.90
CA GLY A 100 6.65 -9.89 -7.17
C GLY A 100 6.62 -8.48 -7.76
N LEU A 101 6.15 -7.48 -7.01
CA LEU A 101 6.01 -6.08 -7.43
C LEU A 101 7.32 -5.30 -7.20
N ILE A 102 8.42 -5.82 -7.76
CA ILE A 102 9.79 -5.34 -7.48
C ILE A 102 9.96 -3.85 -7.80
N ARG A 103 9.43 -3.36 -8.93
CA ARG A 103 9.51 -1.94 -9.29
C ARG A 103 8.82 -1.02 -8.29
N ALA A 104 7.71 -1.48 -7.70
CA ALA A 104 7.01 -0.72 -6.67
C ALA A 104 7.78 -0.72 -5.35
N ALA A 105 8.43 -1.83 -5.01
CA ALA A 105 9.33 -1.89 -3.85
C ALA A 105 10.55 -0.97 -4.04
N GLU A 106 11.20 -0.99 -5.21
CA GLU A 106 12.33 -0.13 -5.55
C GLU A 106 11.97 1.36 -5.51
N LEU A 107 10.78 1.72 -6.00
CA LEU A 107 10.26 3.09 -5.92
C LEU A 107 10.25 3.60 -4.47
N ILE A 108 9.81 2.78 -3.52
CA ILE A 108 9.74 3.15 -2.10
C ILE A 108 11.14 3.17 -1.46
N ARG A 109 12.05 2.27 -1.85
CA ARG A 109 13.42 2.24 -1.30
C ARG A 109 14.23 3.47 -1.67
N ASN A 110 13.94 4.07 -2.82
CA ASN A 110 14.68 5.20 -3.37
C ASN A 110 14.01 6.57 -3.09
N SER A 111 13.01 6.62 -2.19
CA SER A 111 12.26 7.84 -1.86
C SER A 111 12.84 8.67 -0.73
#